data_AF-A0A076HSM3-F1
#
_entry.id   AF-A0A076HSM3-F1
#
_cell.length_a   1.000
_cell.length_b   1.000
_cell.length_c   1.000
_cell.angle_alpha   90.00
_cell.angle_beta   90.00
_cell.angle_gamma   90.00
#
_symmetry.space_group_name_H-M   'P 1'
#
loop_
_entity.id
_entity.type
_entity.pdbx_description
1 polymer ?
#
loop_
_entity_poly.entity_id
_entity_poly.type
_entity_poly.pdbx_seq_one_letter_code
_entity_poly.pdbx_strand_id
1 'polypeptide(L)' 'MKTGDTVQVIAGDEKGKTGVIKSVNRSTQRVIVEGLNLVTKHNKPSAKNPQGGITKIEAGIHVSNVKAIASTNA' A
#
# COMPACT_ATOMS: atom_id res chain seq x y z
N MET A 1 -0.63 -11.45 -9.02
CA MET A 1 -0.99 -10.50 -7.95
C MET A 1 -2.25 -9.80 -8.35
N LYS A 2 -3.30 -10.07 -7.59
CA LYS A 2 -4.60 -9.44 -7.74
C LYS A 2 -4.99 -8.84 -6.41
N THR A 3 -5.98 -7.95 -6.46
CA THR A 3 -6.56 -7.37 -5.27
C THR A 3 -7.07 -8.49 -4.37
N GLY A 4 -6.73 -8.43 -3.08
CA GLY A 4 -7.08 -9.46 -2.10
C GLY A 4 -6.01 -10.54 -1.85
N ASP A 5 -4.93 -10.61 -2.64
CA ASP A 5 -3.84 -11.55 -2.34
C ASP A 5 -3.04 -11.07 -1.11
N THR A 6 -2.58 -12.04 -0.30
CA THR A 6 -1.64 -11.77 0.80
C THR A 6 -0.22 -11.77 0.28
N VAL A 7 0.52 -10.71 0.60
CA VAL A 7 1.90 -10.50 0.17
C VAL A 7 2.82 -10.22 1.33
N GLN A 8 4.09 -10.58 1.15
CA GLN A 8 5.19 -10.25 2.04
C GLN A 8 6.17 -9.33 1.35
N VAL A 9 6.64 -8.30 2.05
CA VAL A 9 7.69 -7.42 1.54
C VAL A 9 9.05 -8.11 1.66
N ILE A 10 9.76 -8.22 0.54
CA ILE A 10 11.08 -8.88 0.44
C ILE A 10 12.21 -7.87 0.68
N ALA A 11 11.99 -6.61 0.26
CA ALA A 11 13.01 -5.57 0.22
C ALA A 11 12.42 -4.19 0.53
N GLY A 12 13.23 -3.31 1.12
CA GLY A 12 12.86 -1.96 1.57
C GLY A 12 12.71 -1.85 3.09
N ASP A 13 12.26 -0.69 3.56
CA ASP A 13 12.12 -0.37 4.99
C ASP A 13 11.11 -1.29 5.70
N GLU A 14 10.11 -1.74 4.95
CA GLU A 14 9.03 -2.61 5.45
C GLU A 14 9.34 -4.11 5.28
N LYS A 15 10.61 -4.49 5.06
CA LYS A 15 11.02 -5.89 4.81
C LYS A 15 10.53 -6.84 5.91
N GLY A 16 9.98 -7.98 5.48
CA GLY A 16 9.49 -9.05 6.35
C GLY A 16 8.03 -8.89 6.77
N LYS A 17 7.47 -7.68 6.65
CA LYS A 17 6.05 -7.44 6.96
C LYS A 17 5.15 -8.08 5.90
N THR A 18 3.98 -8.51 6.35
CA THR A 18 2.94 -9.11 5.52
C THR A 18 1.70 -8.24 5.53
N GLY A 19 0.94 -8.28 4.44
CA GLY A 19 -0.31 -7.53 4.33
C GLY A 19 -1.12 -7.94 3.11
N VAL A 20 -2.35 -7.45 3.03
CA VAL A 20 -3.28 -7.74 1.93
C VAL A 20 -3.20 -6.64 0.87
N ILE A 21 -3.23 -7.01 -0.40
CA ILE A 21 -3.28 -6.04 -1.49
C ILE A 21 -4.66 -5.38 -1.53
N LYS A 22 -4.70 -4.06 -1.28
CA LYS A 22 -5.87 -3.20 -1.41
C LYS A 22 -6.13 -2.75 -2.84
N SER A 23 -5.06 -2.48 -3.59
CA SER A 23 -5.17 -2.16 -5.01
C SER A 23 -3.86 -2.42 -5.76
N VAL A 24 -3.98 -2.76 -7.04
CA VAL A 24 -2.84 -2.97 -7.95
C VAL A 24 -2.92 -1.94 -9.07
N ASN A 25 -1.92 -1.07 -9.16
CA ASN A 25 -1.75 -0.20 -10.32
C ASN A 25 -0.79 -0.87 -11.31
N ARG A 26 -1.35 -1.47 -12.37
CA ARG A 26 -0.57 -2.18 -13.40
C ARG A 26 0.25 -1.22 -14.29
N SER A 27 -0.20 0.02 -14.46
CA SER A 27 0.50 1.01 -15.31
C SER A 27 1.83 1.45 -14.70
N THR A 28 1.84 1.68 -13.39
CA THR A 28 3.04 2.11 -12.64
C THR A 28 3.73 0.96 -11.92
N GLN A 29 3.22 -0.27 -12.07
CA GLN A 29 3.73 -1.48 -11.42
C GLN A 29 3.86 -1.32 -9.90
N ARG A 30 2.87 -0.68 -9.27
CA ARG A 30 2.81 -0.47 -7.81
C ARG A 30 1.61 -1.17 -7.22
N VAL A 31 1.78 -1.71 -6.01
CA VAL A 31 0.73 -2.31 -5.20
C VAL A 31 0.55 -1.51 -3.92
N ILE A 32 -0.70 -1.21 -3.56
CA ILE A 32 -1.02 -0.65 -2.26
C ILE A 32 -1.35 -1.83 -1.35
N VAL A 33 -0.55 -2.00 -0.30
CA VAL A 33 -0.72 -3.04 0.70
C VAL A 33 -1.25 -2.38 1.97
N GLU A 34 -2.26 -2.99 2.57
CA GLU A 34 -2.90 -2.45 3.77
C GLU A 34 -1.90 -2.36 4.93
N GLY A 35 -1.87 -1.20 5.59
CA GLY A 35 -1.05 -0.95 6.77
C GLY A 35 0.46 -0.89 6.53
N LEU A 36 0.92 -0.93 5.27
CA LEU A 36 2.33 -0.83 4.91
C LEU A 36 2.62 0.47 4.17
N ASN A 37 3.87 0.94 4.29
CA ASN A 37 4.37 2.12 3.58
C ASN A 37 3.49 3.36 3.80
N LEU A 38 3.16 3.66 5.07
CA LEU A 38 2.38 4.84 5.42
C LEU A 38 3.21 6.10 5.21
N VAL A 39 2.72 6.99 4.36
CA VAL A 39 3.31 8.31 4.13
C VAL A 39 2.46 9.39 4.79
N THR A 40 3.15 10.31 5.43
CA THR A 40 2.54 11.47 6.09
C THR A 40 2.25 12.54 5.05
N LYS A 41 0.99 12.80 4.75
CA LYS A 41 0.56 13.84 3.83
C LYS A 41 0.00 15.03 4.59
N HIS A 42 0.64 16.18 4.40
CA HIS A 42 0.15 17.46 4.91
C HIS A 42 -0.92 17.98 3.96
N ASN A 43 -2.17 17.96 4.40
CA ASN A 43 -3.29 18.44 3.61
C ASN A 43 -3.63 19.87 4.04
N LYS A 44 -3.60 20.80 3.07
CA LYS A 44 -4.13 22.15 3.27
C LYS A 44 -5.63 22.06 3.58
N PRO A 45 -6.16 22.96 4.44
CA PRO A 45 -7.59 23.05 4.70
C PRO A 45 -8.37 23.19 3.39
N SER A 46 -9.44 22.44 3.24
CA SER A 46 -10.34 22.51 2.08
C SER A 46 -11.79 22.38 2.53
N ALA A 47 -12.75 22.71 1.66
CA ALA A 47 -14.18 22.60 1.97
C ALA A 47 -14.60 21.20 2.48
N LYS A 48 -13.91 20.14 2.04
CA LYS A 48 -14.16 18.76 2.51
C LYS A 48 -13.43 18.41 3.81
N ASN A 49 -12.38 19.14 4.17
CA ASN A 49 -11.59 18.96 5.40
C ASN A 49 -11.22 20.34 5.98
N PRO A 50 -12.15 21.00 6.69
CA PRO A 50 -11.99 22.38 7.16
C PRO A 50 -10.89 22.55 8.20
N GLN A 51 -10.62 21.49 8.98
CA GLN A 51 -9.63 21.50 10.05
C GLN A 51 -8.19 21.43 9.50
N GLY A 52 -8.01 21.10 8.21
CA GLY A 52 -6.70 20.71 7.69
C GLY A 52 -6.10 19.55 8.49
N GLY A 53 -4.87 19.17 8.19
CA GLY A 53 -4.13 18.31 9.11
C GLY A 53 -3.19 17.31 8.44
N ILE A 54 -2.62 16.48 9.31
CA ILE A 54 -1.67 15.45 8.96
C ILE A 54 -2.44 14.14 8.77
N THR A 55 -2.59 13.71 7.52
CA THR A 55 -3.22 12.43 7.20
C THR A 55 -2.14 11.41 6.87
N LYS A 56 -2.21 10.21 7.47
CA LYS A 56 -1.40 9.08 7.04
C LYS A 56 -2.12 8.34 5.93
N ILE A 57 -1.47 8.19 4.79
CA ILE A 57 -2.02 7.45 3.66
C ILE A 57 -1.07 6.32 3.28
N GLU A 58 -1.63 5.20 2.85
CA GLU A 58 -0.86 4.06 2.35
C GLU A 58 -0.29 4.41 0.98
N ALA A 59 1.03 4.27 0.81
CA ALA A 59 1.69 4.50 -0.46
C ALA A 59 2.00 3.19 -1.18
N GLY A 60 2.00 3.24 -2.50
CA GLY A 60 2.29 2.05 -3.32
C GLY A 60 3.73 1.57 -3.16
N ILE A 61 3.90 0.26 -3.00
CA ILE A 61 5.17 -0.46 -3.02
C ILE A 61 5.39 -1.03 -4.43
N HIS A 62 6.63 -1.07 -4.91
CA HIS A 62 6.93 -1.64 -6.23
C HIS A 62 6.70 -3.16 -6.23
N VAL A 63 6.13 -3.70 -7.31
CA VAL A 63 5.82 -5.15 -7.43
C VAL A 63 7.04 -6.05 -7.24
N SER A 64 8.24 -5.60 -7.63
CA SER A 64 9.47 -6.40 -7.46
C SER A 64 9.90 -6.55 -6.00
N ASN A 65 9.43 -5.69 -5.10
CA ASN A 65 9.78 -5.71 -3.68
C ASN A 65 8.79 -6.52 -2.84
N VAL A 66 7.79 -7.14 -3.45
CA VAL A 66 6.77 -7.94 -2.77
C VAL A 66 6.70 -9.36 -3.34
N LYS A 67 6.45 -10.32 -2.45
CA LYS A 67 6.22 -11.73 -2.77
C LYS A 67 4.78 -12.09 -2.46
N ALA A 68 4.08 -12.73 -3.37
CA ALA A 68 2.82 -13.38 -3.02
C ALA A 68 3.13 -14.62 -2.18
N ILE A 69 2.52 -14.71 -0.99
CA ILE A 69 2.68 -15.84 -0.07
C ILE A 69 1.46 -16.76 -0.08
N ALA A 70 0.27 -16.21 -0.31
CA ALA A 70 -0.95 -17.00 -0.47
C ALA A 70 -1.74 -16.49 -1.69
N SER A 71 -1.98 -17.38 -2.65
CA SER A 71 -2.96 -17.21 -3.72
C SER A 71 -4.08 -18.19 -3.43
N THR A 72 -5.07 -17.80 -2.63
CA THR A 72 -6.29 -18.60 -2.50
C THR A 72 -7.15 -18.35 -3.73
N ASN A 73 -6.80 -19.01 -4.82
CA ASN A 73 -7.70 -19.21 -5.94
C ASN A 73 -8.19 -20.64 -5.83
N ALA A 74 -9.36 -20.80 -5.22
CA ALA A 74 -10.23 -21.93 -5.52
C ALA A 74 -10.99 -21.61 -6.81
#